data_AF-A0A7G5ZJR5-F1
#
_entry.id   AF-A0A7G5ZJR5-F1
#
_cell.length_a   1.000
_cell.length_b   1.000
_cell.length_c   1.000
_cell.angle_alpha   90.00
_cell.angle_beta   90.00
_cell.angle_gamma   90.00
#
_symmetry.space_group_name_H-M   'P 1'
#
loop_
_entity.id
_entity.type
_entity.pdbx_description
1 polymer ?
#
loop_
_entity_poly.entity_id
_entity_poly.type
_entity_poly.pdbx_seq_one_letter_code
_entity_poly.pdbx_strand_id
1 'polypeptide(L)'
;MHMDISTLALLLLTPILVWRVYTRLKTQMSRQRSIVSRHYTGVLVFAAMILVSLSKVLTLPYELGALAAGTALGVFWGVFALRRTVFEDTEGGYFFTPPMRLGILMAMILVARVLYIFFGVYANRGSGAPAPGFTDSPLTMLCVGLTGAYFLSYSIGLLLWRRKMRQEIDRV
;
A
#
# COMPACT_ATOMS: atom_id res chain seq x y z
N MET A 1 -21.56 -13.19 26.27
CA MET A 1 -20.26 -13.01 25.61
C MET A 1 -19.18 -13.27 26.66
N HIS A 2 -18.61 -14.47 26.73
CA HIS A 2 -17.50 -14.75 27.65
C HIS A 2 -16.25 -14.05 27.12
N MET A 3 -15.70 -13.11 27.88
CA MET A 3 -14.47 -12.41 27.51
C MET A 3 -13.28 -13.31 27.82
N ASP A 4 -12.88 -14.11 26.83
CA ASP A 4 -11.65 -14.89 26.91
C ASP A 4 -10.42 -13.94 26.93
N ILE A 5 -9.34 -14.36 27.60
CA ILE A 5 -8.08 -13.61 27.72
C ILE A 5 -7.54 -13.23 26.34
N SER A 6 -7.71 -14.13 25.38
CA SER A 6 -7.37 -13.93 23.97
C SER A 6 -8.13 -12.75 23.33
N THR A 7 -9.41 -12.58 23.66
CA THR A 7 -10.26 -11.49 23.15
C THR A 7 -9.90 -10.15 23.80
N LEU A 8 -9.59 -10.16 25.09
CA LEU A 8 -9.05 -9.02 25.82
C LEU A 8 -7.70 -8.58 25.24
N ALA A 9 -6.79 -9.52 25.03
CA ALA A 9 -5.50 -9.26 24.41
C ALA A 9 -5.67 -8.65 23.01
N LEU A 10 -6.58 -9.19 22.20
CA LEU A 10 -6.86 -8.67 20.87
C LEU A 10 -7.36 -7.22 20.91
N LEU A 11 -8.36 -6.92 21.77
CA LEU A 11 -8.89 -5.56 21.94
C LEU A 11 -7.84 -4.55 22.39
N LEU A 12 -6.89 -4.96 23.24
CA LEU A 12 -5.81 -4.09 23.71
C LEU A 12 -4.68 -3.95 22.68
N LEU A 13 -4.30 -5.03 22.00
CA LEU A 13 -3.19 -5.03 21.06
C LEU A 13 -3.52 -4.37 19.72
N THR A 14 -4.77 -4.43 19.25
CA THR A 14 -5.17 -3.80 17.98
C THR A 14 -4.92 -2.28 17.94
N PRO A 15 -5.39 -1.45 18.89
CA PRO A 15 -5.14 -0.02 18.86
C PRO A 15 -3.64 0.29 18.98
N ILE A 16 -2.88 -0.48 19.77
CA ILE A 16 -1.42 -0.34 19.87
C ILE A 16 -0.75 -0.64 18.52
N LEU A 17 -1.17 -1.71 17.83
CA LEU A 17 -0.67 -2.07 16.52
C LEU A 17 -0.99 -0.98 15.49
N VAL A 18 -2.24 -0.51 15.44
CA VAL A 18 -2.67 0.57 14.55
C VAL A 18 -1.85 1.84 14.81
N TRP A 19 -1.67 2.22 16.07
CA TRP A 19 -0.83 3.35 16.46
C TRP A 19 0.61 3.19 16.00
N ARG A 20 1.21 2.01 16.20
CA ARG A 20 2.59 1.71 15.78
C ARG A 20 2.74 1.76 14.26
N VAL A 21 1.77 1.26 13.51
CA VAL A 21 1.76 1.33 12.04
C VAL A 21 1.62 2.77 11.58
N TYR A 22 0.66 3.52 12.13
CA TYR A 22 0.43 4.92 11.79
C TYR A 22 1.67 5.79 12.06
N THR A 23 2.25 5.67 13.25
CA THR A 23 3.46 6.43 13.63
C THR A 23 4.64 6.09 12.73
N ARG A 24 4.86 4.81 12.43
CA ARG A 24 5.90 4.38 11.48
C ARG A 24 5.66 4.99 10.10
N LEU A 25 4.44 4.89 9.56
CA LEU A 25 4.10 5.45 8.25
C LEU A 25 4.32 6.96 8.24
N LYS A 26 3.90 7.68 9.29
CA LYS A 26 4.11 9.12 9.43
C LYS A 26 5.59 9.48 9.37
N THR A 27 6.44 8.77 10.11
CA THR A 27 7.90 8.99 10.09
C THR A 27 8.50 8.63 8.73
N GLN A 28 8.02 7.59 8.05
CA GLN A 28 8.48 7.29 6.69
C GLN A 28 8.09 8.40 5.72
N MET A 29 6.91 8.99 5.83
CA MET A 29 6.45 10.02 4.88
C MET A 29 7.09 11.41 5.06
N SER A 30 8.10 11.56 5.93
CA SER A 30 8.88 12.79 6.04
C SER A 30 9.79 12.99 4.81
N ARG A 31 10.61 14.04 4.81
CA ARG A 31 11.67 14.22 3.81
C ARG A 31 12.55 12.97 3.73
N GLN A 32 12.66 12.37 2.55
CA GLN A 32 13.43 11.15 2.31
C GLN A 32 14.55 11.38 1.31
N ARG A 33 15.68 10.70 1.53
CA ARG A 33 16.72 10.59 0.49
C ARG A 33 16.26 9.62 -0.59
N SER A 34 16.34 10.03 -1.84
CA SER A 34 16.00 9.19 -2.99
C SER A 34 17.12 8.18 -3.24
N ILE A 35 16.82 6.90 -2.99
CA ILE A 35 17.73 5.77 -3.21
C ILE A 35 17.12 4.86 -4.26
N VAL A 36 17.78 4.76 -5.42
CA VAL A 36 17.24 4.10 -6.62
C VAL A 36 16.84 2.64 -6.38
N SER A 37 17.63 1.89 -5.61
CA SER A 37 17.33 0.49 -5.29
C SER A 37 16.02 0.32 -4.51
N ARG A 38 15.67 1.27 -3.64
CA ARG A 38 14.40 1.27 -2.90
C ARG A 38 13.20 1.46 -3.84
N HIS A 39 13.35 2.29 -4.87
CA HIS A 39 12.27 2.51 -5.83
C HIS A 39 12.04 1.29 -6.72
N TYR A 40 13.11 0.61 -7.16
CA TYR A 40 12.96 -0.68 -7.86
C TYR A 40 12.32 -1.75 -7.00
N THR A 41 12.70 -1.83 -5.71
CA THR A 41 12.05 -2.75 -4.75
C THR A 41 10.56 -2.42 -4.63
N GLY A 42 10.20 -1.14 -4.55
CA GLY A 42 8.80 -0.70 -4.54
C GLY A 42 8.05 -1.15 -5.78
N VAL A 43 8.60 -0.92 -6.98
CA VAL A 43 8.00 -1.38 -8.24
C VAL A 43 7.76 -2.88 -8.22
N LEU A 44 8.77 -3.67 -7.86
CA LEU A 44 8.67 -5.13 -7.83
C LEU A 44 7.59 -5.61 -6.87
N VAL A 45 7.60 -5.11 -5.62
CA VAL A 45 6.66 -5.56 -4.58
C VAL A 45 5.23 -5.16 -4.92
N PHE A 46 4.99 -3.91 -5.34
CA PHE A 46 3.63 -3.45 -5.62
C PHE A 46 3.08 -3.97 -6.95
N ALA A 47 3.93 -4.21 -7.95
CA ALA A 47 3.52 -4.93 -9.16
C ALA A 47 3.16 -6.38 -8.84
N ALA A 48 3.99 -7.08 -8.06
CA ALA A 48 3.70 -8.45 -7.64
C ALA A 48 2.38 -8.54 -6.86
N MET A 49 2.11 -7.58 -5.98
CA MET A 49 0.86 -7.52 -5.21
C MET A 49 -0.38 -7.48 -6.13
N ILE A 50 -0.35 -6.71 -7.22
CA ILE A 50 -1.46 -6.65 -8.19
C ILE A 50 -1.50 -7.92 -9.05
N LEU A 51 -0.35 -8.33 -9.61
CA LEU A 51 -0.28 -9.45 -10.56
C LEU A 51 -0.63 -10.80 -9.93
N VAL A 52 -0.18 -11.05 -8.70
CA VAL A 52 -0.53 -12.27 -7.96
C VAL A 52 -2.03 -12.28 -7.67
N SER A 53 -2.62 -11.18 -7.21
CA SER A 53 -4.07 -11.10 -7.02
C SER A 53 -4.83 -11.28 -8.33
N LEU A 54 -4.39 -10.65 -9.42
CA LEU A 54 -4.99 -10.78 -10.74
C LEU A 54 -5.06 -12.25 -11.18
N SER A 55 -3.96 -13.01 -11.02
CA SER A 55 -3.90 -14.43 -11.37
C SER A 55 -4.94 -15.31 -10.67
N LYS A 56 -5.48 -14.87 -9.53
CA LYS A 56 -6.47 -15.60 -8.74
C LYS A 56 -7.91 -15.26 -9.09
N VAL A 57 -8.14 -14.07 -9.67
CA VAL A 57 -9.49 -13.52 -9.85
C VAL A 57 -9.93 -13.45 -11.32
N LEU A 58 -9.14 -13.97 -12.26
CA LEU A 58 -9.46 -13.92 -13.71
C LEU A 58 -10.84 -14.51 -14.06
N THR A 59 -11.30 -15.51 -13.32
CA THR A 59 -12.60 -16.17 -13.52
C THR A 59 -13.71 -15.62 -12.62
N LEU A 60 -13.41 -14.61 -11.80
CA LEU A 60 -14.29 -14.04 -10.79
C LEU A 60 -14.62 -12.58 -11.18
N PRO A 61 -15.75 -12.33 -11.86
CA PRO A 61 -15.97 -11.06 -12.56
C PRO A 61 -16.10 -9.86 -11.60
N TYR A 62 -16.68 -10.05 -10.41
CA TYR A 62 -16.83 -8.97 -9.44
C TYR A 62 -15.50 -8.58 -8.79
N GLU A 63 -14.69 -9.58 -8.45
CA GLU A 63 -13.36 -9.45 -7.86
C GLU A 63 -12.38 -8.85 -8.86
N LEU A 64 -12.43 -9.30 -10.11
CA LEU A 64 -11.66 -8.75 -11.22
C LEU A 64 -12.05 -7.28 -11.48
N GLY A 65 -13.34 -6.99 -11.56
CA GLY A 65 -13.85 -5.63 -11.73
C GLY A 65 -13.42 -4.71 -10.59
N ALA A 66 -13.47 -5.20 -9.34
CA ALA A 66 -13.02 -4.46 -8.19
C ALA A 66 -11.50 -4.24 -8.18
N LEU A 67 -10.70 -5.24 -8.55
CA LEU A 67 -9.25 -5.10 -8.69
C LEU A 67 -8.90 -4.06 -9.76
N ALA A 68 -9.58 -4.09 -10.90
CA ALA A 68 -9.40 -3.15 -12.00
C ALA A 68 -9.78 -1.72 -11.57
N ALA A 69 -10.94 -1.55 -10.94
CA ALA A 69 -11.39 -0.26 -10.42
C ALA A 69 -10.43 0.30 -9.36
N GLY A 70 -9.99 -0.54 -8.42
CA GLY A 70 -9.00 -0.18 -7.41
C GLY A 70 -7.69 0.25 -8.06
N THR A 71 -7.20 -0.53 -9.02
CA THR A 71 -5.97 -0.22 -9.77
C THR A 71 -6.07 1.12 -10.48
N ALA A 72 -7.17 1.40 -11.18
CA ALA A 72 -7.39 2.67 -11.86
C ALA A 72 -7.38 3.86 -10.89
N LEU A 73 -8.11 3.74 -9.77
CA LEU A 73 -8.13 4.76 -8.71
C LEU A 73 -6.75 4.95 -8.08
N GLY A 74 -6.01 3.86 -7.86
CA GLY A 74 -4.67 3.88 -7.30
C GLY A 74 -3.69 4.60 -8.20
N VAL A 75 -3.69 4.31 -9.51
CA VAL A 75 -2.89 5.05 -10.50
C VAL A 75 -3.25 6.52 -10.48
N PHE A 76 -4.54 6.86 -10.53
CA PHE A 76 -5.01 8.24 -10.50
C PHE A 76 -4.45 9.00 -9.28
N TRP A 77 -4.61 8.44 -8.08
CA TRP A 77 -4.13 9.07 -6.85
C TRP A 77 -2.61 9.08 -6.74
N GLY A 78 -1.90 8.08 -7.27
CA GLY A 78 -0.45 8.03 -7.25
C GLY A 78 0.17 9.09 -8.17
N VAL A 79 -0.39 9.27 -9.37
CA VAL A 79 -0.02 10.37 -10.27
C VAL A 79 -0.34 11.73 -9.64
N PHE A 80 -1.51 11.87 -9.02
CA PHE A 80 -1.87 13.08 -8.30
C PHE A 80 -0.90 13.39 -7.15
N ALA A 81 -0.50 12.36 -6.38
CA ALA A 81 0.45 12.51 -5.29
C ALA A 81 1.85 12.90 -5.77
N LEU A 82 2.32 12.37 -6.90
CA LEU A 82 3.58 12.77 -7.53
C LEU A 82 3.59 14.26 -7.91
N ARG A 83 2.48 14.78 -8.45
CA ARG A 83 2.36 16.22 -8.77
C ARG A 83 2.43 17.13 -7.54
N ARG A 84 2.13 16.60 -6.36
CA ARG A 84 2.20 17.31 -5.07
C ARG A 84 3.47 17.00 -4.28
N THR A 85 4.36 16.17 -4.83
CA THR A 85 5.62 15.81 -4.18
C THR A 85 6.61 16.95 -4.39
N VAL A 86 7.27 17.35 -3.31
CA VAL A 86 8.38 18.33 -3.38
C VAL A 86 9.64 17.55 -3.70
N PHE A 87 10.24 17.85 -4.84
CA PHE A 87 11.50 17.28 -5.29
C PHE A 87 12.62 18.28 -5.03
N GLU A 88 13.70 17.83 -4.42
CA GLU A 88 14.85 18.65 -4.07
C GLU A 88 16.10 18.03 -4.67
N ASP A 89 16.84 18.85 -5.42
CA ASP A 89 18.21 18.56 -5.82
C ASP A 89 19.14 19.44 -4.98
N THR A 90 20.05 18.81 -4.25
CA THR A 90 20.97 19.47 -3.33
C THR A 90 22.36 18.89 -3.53
N GLU A 91 23.41 19.60 -3.12
CA GLU A 91 24.79 19.09 -3.18
C GLU A 91 24.96 17.74 -2.46
N GLY A 92 24.15 17.48 -1.42
CA GLY A 92 24.11 16.20 -0.69
C GLY A 92 23.35 15.05 -1.39
N GLY A 93 22.78 15.33 -2.56
CA GLY A 93 22.03 14.42 -3.42
C GLY A 93 20.53 14.72 -3.50
N TYR A 94 19.79 13.75 -4.02
CA TYR A 94 18.37 13.88 -4.34
C TYR A 94 17.47 13.56 -3.15
N PHE A 95 16.55 14.46 -2.84
CA PHE A 95 15.54 14.27 -1.80
C PHE A 95 14.12 14.46 -2.35
N PHE A 96 13.16 13.84 -1.68
CA PHE A 96 11.75 14.04 -2.00
C PHE A 96 10.90 14.02 -0.73
N THR A 97 9.83 14.80 -0.74
CA THR A 97 8.85 14.85 0.35
C THR A 97 7.46 14.53 -0.22
N PRO A 98 6.91 13.34 0.06
CA PRO A 98 5.59 12.95 -0.43
C PRO A 98 4.48 13.74 0.27
N PRO A 99 3.27 13.85 -0.34
CA PRO A 99 2.09 14.35 0.37
C PRO A 99 1.65 13.34 1.44
N MET A 100 2.18 13.51 2.65
CA MET A 100 2.09 12.57 3.77
C MET A 100 0.68 12.02 4.02
N ARG A 101 -0.34 12.88 4.04
CA ARG A 101 -1.72 12.48 4.34
C ARG A 101 -2.27 11.48 3.33
N LEU A 102 -1.98 11.67 2.04
CA LEU A 102 -2.41 10.77 0.98
C LEU A 102 -1.71 9.42 1.08
N GLY A 103 -0.38 9.42 1.28
CA GLY A 103 0.38 8.18 1.43
C GLY A 103 -0.07 7.35 2.63
N ILE A 104 -0.32 7.99 3.78
CA ILE A 104 -0.86 7.31 4.96
C ILE A 104 -2.27 6.78 4.69
N LEU A 105 -3.16 7.56 4.10
CA LEU A 105 -4.52 7.14 3.80
C LEU A 105 -4.54 5.85 2.96
N MET A 106 -3.78 5.82 1.87
CA MET A 106 -3.73 4.66 0.96
C MET A 106 -3.17 3.41 1.63
N ALA A 107 -2.15 3.55 2.49
CA ALA A 107 -1.63 2.44 3.28
C ALA A 107 -2.64 1.96 4.34
N MET A 108 -3.28 2.90 5.04
CA MET A 108 -4.21 2.58 6.13
C MET A 108 -5.48 1.90 5.64
N ILE A 109 -5.93 2.16 4.40
CA ILE A 109 -7.04 1.41 3.79
C ILE A 109 -6.74 -0.09 3.75
N LEU A 110 -5.55 -0.48 3.27
CA LEU A 110 -5.14 -1.89 3.22
C LEU A 110 -4.94 -2.46 4.63
N VAL A 111 -4.35 -1.70 5.55
CA VAL A 111 -4.16 -2.12 6.94
C VAL A 111 -5.51 -2.40 7.61
N ALA A 112 -6.48 -1.50 7.47
CA ALA A 112 -7.83 -1.69 8.00
C ALA A 112 -8.47 -2.95 7.41
N ARG A 113 -8.28 -3.19 6.11
CA ARG A 113 -8.81 -4.38 5.45
C ARG A 113 -8.16 -5.67 5.96
N VAL A 114 -6.84 -5.70 6.12
CA VAL A 114 -6.11 -6.86 6.68
C VAL A 114 -6.55 -7.14 8.11
N LEU A 115 -6.72 -6.11 8.94
CA LEU A 115 -7.22 -6.26 10.30
C LEU A 115 -8.63 -6.86 10.29
N TYR A 116 -9.53 -6.38 9.43
CA TYR A 116 -10.87 -6.94 9.30
C TYR A 116 -10.85 -8.45 8.97
N ILE A 117 -10.01 -8.86 8.02
CA ILE A 117 -9.87 -10.27 7.65
C ILE A 117 -9.30 -11.07 8.83
N PHE A 118 -8.29 -10.54 9.52
CA PHE A 118 -7.71 -11.17 10.71
C PHE A 118 -8.75 -11.39 11.82
N PHE A 119 -9.60 -10.40 12.08
CA PHE A 119 -10.71 -10.54 13.03
C PHE A 119 -11.72 -11.60 12.60
N GLY A 120 -12.04 -11.69 11.30
CA GLY A 120 -12.94 -12.73 10.78
C GLY A 120 -12.36 -14.14 10.97
N VAL A 121 -11.06 -14.32 10.70
CA VAL A 121 -10.37 -15.60 10.94
C VAL A 121 -10.36 -15.95 12.43
N TYR A 122 -10.10 -14.97 13.30
CA TYR A 122 -10.13 -15.18 14.74
C TYR A 122 -11.53 -15.56 15.25
N ALA A 123 -12.58 -14.88 14.77
CA ALA A 123 -13.96 -15.17 15.16
C ALA A 123 -14.44 -16.55 14.70
N ASN A 124 -13.93 -17.04 13.55
CA ASN A 124 -14.24 -18.38 13.03
C ASN A 124 -13.36 -19.49 13.63
N ARG A 125 -12.49 -19.17 14.61
CA ARG A 125 -11.64 -20.18 15.24
C ARG A 125 -12.50 -21.20 15.99
N GLY A 126 -12.39 -22.46 15.61
CA GLY A 126 -13.11 -23.57 16.26
C GLY A 126 -14.53 -23.81 15.73
N SER A 127 -15.00 -23.05 14.74
CA SER A 127 -16.32 -23.26 14.13
C SER A 127 -16.34 -24.33 13.03
N GLY A 128 -15.17 -24.83 12.60
CA GLY A 128 -15.03 -25.76 11.48
C GLY A 128 -15.26 -25.14 10.09
N ALA A 129 -15.61 -23.84 10.03
CA ALA A 129 -15.77 -23.12 8.78
C ALA A 129 -14.41 -22.90 8.10
N PRO A 130 -14.33 -22.98 6.76
CA PRO A 130 -13.10 -22.69 6.04
C PRO A 130 -12.67 -21.24 6.28
N ALA A 131 -11.36 -21.03 6.43
CA ALA A 131 -10.81 -19.69 6.62
C ALA A 131 -11.06 -18.87 5.34
N PRO A 132 -11.61 -17.64 5.45
CA PRO A 132 -11.86 -16.81 4.28
C PRO A 132 -10.55 -16.49 3.56
N GLY A 133 -10.50 -16.75 2.25
CA GLY A 133 -9.37 -16.42 1.39
C GLY A 133 -9.25 -14.92 1.17
N PHE A 134 -8.02 -14.45 0.95
CA PHE A 134 -7.76 -13.02 0.75
C PHE A 134 -8.39 -12.49 -0.55
N THR A 135 -8.59 -13.35 -1.54
CA THR A 135 -9.14 -13.04 -2.86
C THR A 135 -10.65 -13.21 -2.96
N ASP A 136 -11.30 -13.74 -1.93
CA ASP A 136 -12.71 -14.14 -1.96
C ASP A 136 -13.67 -12.96 -1.79
N SER A 137 -13.15 -11.73 -1.78
CA SER A 137 -13.95 -10.53 -1.53
C SER A 137 -13.60 -9.42 -2.50
N PRO A 138 -14.58 -8.91 -3.28
CA PRO A 138 -14.38 -7.76 -4.17
C PRO A 138 -13.82 -6.54 -3.44
N LEU A 139 -14.24 -6.28 -2.19
CA LEU A 139 -13.71 -5.18 -1.40
C LEU A 139 -12.20 -5.35 -1.10
N THR A 140 -11.74 -6.57 -0.85
CA THR A 140 -10.30 -6.81 -0.67
C THR A 140 -9.54 -6.52 -1.96
N MET A 141 -10.06 -6.97 -3.10
CA MET A 141 -9.46 -6.70 -4.41
C MET A 141 -9.43 -5.22 -4.75
N LEU A 142 -10.48 -4.47 -4.39
CA LEU A 142 -10.49 -3.01 -4.50
C LEU A 142 -9.37 -2.38 -3.67
N CYS A 143 -9.23 -2.76 -2.39
CA CYS A 143 -8.17 -2.24 -1.51
C CYS A 143 -6.77 -2.60 -2.02
N VAL A 144 -6.57 -3.83 -2.49
CA VAL A 144 -5.29 -4.29 -3.06
C VAL A 144 -4.93 -3.49 -4.31
N GLY A 145 -5.86 -3.36 -5.26
CA GLY A 145 -5.65 -2.58 -6.47
C GLY A 145 -5.35 -1.12 -6.17
N LEU A 146 -6.13 -0.51 -5.27
CA LEU A 146 -5.98 0.89 -4.88
C LEU A 146 -4.60 1.16 -4.25
N THR A 147 -4.26 0.43 -3.19
CA THR A 147 -3.00 0.64 -2.47
C THR A 147 -1.81 0.24 -3.32
N GLY A 148 -1.90 -0.89 -4.03
CA GLY A 148 -0.83 -1.39 -4.88
C GLY A 148 -0.52 -0.45 -6.03
N ALA A 149 -1.54 -0.04 -6.77
CA ALA A 149 -1.33 0.83 -7.93
C ALA A 149 -0.90 2.24 -7.52
N TYR A 150 -1.37 2.73 -6.37
CA TYR A 150 -0.88 3.99 -5.80
C TYR A 150 0.63 3.95 -5.56
N PHE A 151 1.13 2.97 -4.80
CA PHE A 151 2.55 2.92 -4.49
C PHE A 151 3.42 2.45 -5.67
N LEU A 152 2.88 1.63 -6.57
CA LEU A 152 3.54 1.25 -7.82
C LEU A 152 3.76 2.48 -8.71
N SER A 153 2.71 3.23 -9.02
CA SER A 153 2.80 4.44 -9.85
C SER A 153 3.71 5.50 -9.20
N TYR A 154 3.64 5.65 -7.87
CA TYR A 154 4.55 6.52 -7.13
C TYR A 154 6.01 6.10 -7.30
N SER A 155 6.31 4.80 -7.11
CA SER A 155 7.67 4.26 -7.25
C SER A 155 8.23 4.41 -8.67
N ILE A 156 7.39 4.17 -9.69
CA ILE A 156 7.73 4.41 -11.09
C ILE A 156 8.03 5.90 -11.31
N GLY A 157 7.20 6.80 -10.80
CA GLY A 157 7.40 8.24 -10.92
C GLY A 157 8.73 8.71 -10.34
N LEU A 158 9.13 8.18 -9.18
CA LEU A 158 10.44 8.48 -8.57
C LEU A 158 11.61 7.98 -9.43
N LEU A 159 11.48 6.80 -10.06
CA LEU A 159 12.50 6.30 -11.00
C LEU A 159 12.60 7.17 -12.25
N LEU A 160 11.46 7.58 -12.82
CA LEU A 160 11.43 8.47 -13.98
C LEU A 160 12.06 9.82 -13.68
N TRP A 161 11.74 10.42 -12.53
CA TRP A 161 12.39 11.63 -12.05
C TRP A 161 13.90 11.45 -11.91
N ARG A 162 14.35 10.37 -11.27
CA ARG A 162 15.78 10.05 -11.14
C ARG A 162 16.51 9.88 -12.47
N ARG A 163 15.85 9.28 -13.46
CA ARG A 163 16.41 9.15 -14.82
C ARG A 163 16.53 10.51 -15.50
N LYS A 164 15.52 11.36 -15.36
CA LYS A 164 15.53 12.73 -15.91
C LYS A 164 16.68 13.56 -15.34
N MET A 165 16.84 13.59 -14.02
CA MET A 165 17.93 14.34 -13.38
C MET A 165 19.32 13.84 -13.81
N ARG A 166 19.49 12.53 -13.99
CA ARG A 166 20.75 11.97 -14.50
C ARG A 166 21.06 12.42 -15.93
N GLN A 167 20.04 12.45 -16.80
CA GLN A 167 20.20 12.94 -18.18
C GLN A 167 20.54 14.43 -18.25
N GLU A 168 20.05 15.24 -17.30
CA GLU A 168 20.39 16.66 -17.24
C GLU A 168 21.87 16.86 -16.85
N ILE A 169 22.41 16.04 -15.94
CA ILE A 169 23.84 16.05 -15.62
C ILE A 169 24.67 15.61 -16.82
N ASP A 170 24.29 14.53 -17.51
CA ASP A 170 25.06 13.99 -18.65
C ASP A 170 25.08 14.94 -19.89
N ARG A 171 24.27 16.00 -19.90
CA ARG A 171 24.18 16.99 -20.98
C ARG A 171 25.02 18.25 -20.74
N VAL A 172 25.52 18.46 -19.52
CA VAL A 172 26.40 19.58 -19.13
C VAL A 172 27.86 19.17 -19.35
#